data_AF-A0A853MH72-F1
#
_entry.id   AF-A0A853MH72-F1
#
_cell.length_a   1.000
_cell.length_b   1.000
_cell.length_c   1.000
_cell.angle_alpha   90.00
_cell.angle_beta   90.00
_cell.angle_gamma   90.00
#
_symmetry.space_group_name_H-M   'P 1'
#
loop_
_entity.id
_entity.type
_entity.pdbx_description
1 polymer ?
#
loop_
_entity_poly.entity_id
_entity_poly.type
_entity_poly.pdbx_seq_one_letter_code
_entity_poly.pdbx_strand_id
1 'polypeptide(L)'
;MYWYKIEPIDVLLFRDAKPFSPGESAWAKGLFPPFPGTVFQSLRSALDKHTKDLDFLGPFLLDPQDRLCFPTPKDLLAVSWSTTDKETTEEDNLQKQSPKWHRTLRLEPVDLTDEAWKHLVFDEVERLAPMVAPFKKLKQGEFFCRPYPWITAQALSEYLQGKELTEPTHFQETPWDVQIMPHIQMQANKRQVKDEDGYFTEVAIRLEPGWRLVAGISVELPETVIRLGGEGHRALVTPFQVPDTERRMFNSDPPKKGNFAYLLTPGLGVKEEAVYGIYPSDWQSILAGCASDRPLLWGGVSQIRRKIGGYENKDEQIKQRSTNGEQGDKEFALLPQRAFVPSGTVYRFKKLPSKLTHPTHLLPKNDSKQQWLKSFYTLNYGKLLWGINQ
;
A
#
# COMPACT_ATOMS: atom_id res chain seq x y z
N MET A 1 16.19 -5.58 -11.30
CA MET A 1 15.82 -6.01 -9.93
C MET A 1 15.84 -7.52 -9.88
N TYR A 2 16.38 -8.03 -8.78
CA TYR A 2 16.32 -9.43 -8.38
C TYR A 2 15.08 -9.61 -7.50
N TRP A 3 14.34 -10.69 -7.70
CA TRP A 3 13.06 -10.92 -7.03
C TRP A 3 13.17 -12.05 -6.02
N TYR A 4 12.47 -11.89 -4.91
CA TYR A 4 12.51 -12.82 -3.78
C TYR A 4 11.11 -13.09 -3.26
N LYS A 5 10.82 -14.36 -2.97
CA LYS A 5 9.69 -14.73 -2.12
C LYS A 5 10.15 -14.67 -0.66
N ILE A 6 9.28 -14.13 0.18
CA ILE A 6 9.51 -13.86 1.59
C ILE A 6 8.41 -14.61 2.36
N GLU A 7 8.80 -15.73 2.95
CA GLU A 7 7.91 -16.67 3.61
C GLU A 7 8.00 -16.49 5.13
N PRO A 8 6.94 -15.99 5.79
CA PRO A 8 6.94 -15.87 7.24
C PRO A 8 7.08 -17.24 7.89
N ILE A 9 8.00 -17.37 8.85
CA ILE A 9 8.22 -18.63 9.57
C ILE A 9 7.07 -18.88 10.57
N ASP A 10 6.47 -17.80 11.06
CA ASP A 10 5.27 -17.82 11.92
C ASP A 10 4.48 -16.52 11.67
N VAL A 11 3.80 -15.99 12.68
CA VAL A 11 3.08 -14.72 12.60
C VAL A 11 4.02 -13.53 12.33
N LEU A 12 3.44 -12.45 11.82
CA LEU A 12 4.11 -11.18 11.56
C LEU A 12 3.46 -10.07 12.36
N LEU A 13 4.24 -9.09 12.80
CA LEU A 13 3.70 -7.89 13.46
C LEU A 13 4.15 -6.62 12.75
N PHE A 14 3.20 -5.83 12.26
CA PHE A 14 3.47 -4.54 11.63
C PHE A 14 2.76 -3.43 12.39
N ARG A 15 3.39 -2.98 13.47
CA ARG A 15 2.81 -1.98 14.39
C ARG A 15 2.37 -0.71 13.65
N ASP A 16 1.17 -0.26 13.96
CA ASP A 16 0.66 1.05 13.55
C ASP A 16 1.47 2.20 14.22
N ALA A 17 1.25 3.42 13.75
CA ALA A 17 1.96 4.65 14.13
C ALA A 17 1.69 5.15 15.57
N LYS A 18 0.89 4.42 16.36
CA LYS A 18 0.53 4.83 17.72
C LYS A 18 1.68 4.57 18.68
N PRO A 19 2.04 5.53 19.55
CA PRO A 19 2.96 5.29 20.65
C PRO A 19 2.49 4.09 21.47
N PHE A 20 3.43 3.27 21.89
CA PHE A 20 3.16 2.14 22.77
C PHE A 20 4.24 2.16 23.83
N SER A 21 3.78 2.43 25.05
CA SER A 21 4.52 2.24 26.28
C SER A 21 3.78 1.14 27.04
N PRO A 22 4.49 0.17 27.65
CA PRO A 22 3.88 -0.73 28.63
C PRO A 22 3.07 0.11 29.65
N GLY A 23 1.79 -0.22 29.85
CA GLY A 23 0.85 0.50 30.74
C GLY A 23 -0.16 1.46 30.07
N GLU A 24 0.17 2.12 28.95
CA GLU A 24 -0.70 3.18 28.37
C GLU A 24 -1.61 2.72 27.22
N SER A 25 -1.23 1.66 26.50
CA SER A 25 -2.05 1.09 25.43
C SER A 25 -1.67 -0.36 25.20
N ALA A 26 -2.50 -1.29 25.68
CA ALA A 26 -2.22 -2.73 25.61
C ALA A 26 -2.44 -3.36 24.22
N TRP A 27 -2.69 -2.57 23.16
CA TRP A 27 -3.15 -3.06 21.85
C TRP A 27 -2.31 -2.49 20.71
N ALA A 28 -1.43 -3.32 20.12
CA ALA A 28 -0.69 -2.98 18.91
C ALA A 28 -1.36 -3.59 17.68
N LYS A 29 -2.25 -2.85 16.99
CA LYS A 29 -2.89 -3.32 15.74
C LYS A 29 -1.90 -3.31 14.57
N GLY A 30 -1.90 -4.39 13.79
CA GLY A 30 -1.08 -4.55 12.60
C GLY A 30 -1.67 -3.89 11.35
N LEU A 31 -0.84 -3.24 10.52
CA LEU A 31 -1.21 -2.86 9.15
C LEU A 31 -0.66 -3.88 8.15
N PHE A 32 -1.53 -4.50 7.35
CA PHE A 32 -1.15 -5.50 6.35
C PHE A 32 -1.88 -5.29 5.01
N PRO A 33 -1.20 -5.46 3.85
CA PRO A 33 0.23 -5.75 3.67
C PRO A 33 1.15 -4.66 4.24
N PRO A 34 2.41 -4.99 4.60
CA PRO A 34 3.32 -4.02 5.20
C PRO A 34 3.78 -2.97 4.17
N PHE A 35 4.11 -1.78 4.65
CA PHE A 35 4.65 -0.72 3.80
C PHE A 35 5.98 -1.12 3.13
N PRO A 36 6.28 -0.59 1.92
CA PRO A 36 7.52 -0.88 1.20
C PRO A 36 8.78 -0.71 2.05
N GLY A 37 8.84 0.38 2.83
CA GLY A 37 9.97 0.66 3.72
C GLY A 37 10.24 -0.44 4.75
N THR A 38 9.21 -1.09 5.30
CA THR A 38 9.38 -2.14 6.32
C THR A 38 10.10 -3.36 5.74
N VAL A 39 9.65 -3.83 4.58
CA VAL A 39 10.25 -4.99 3.89
C VAL A 39 11.62 -4.63 3.33
N PHE A 40 11.77 -3.43 2.77
CA PHE A 40 13.06 -2.94 2.31
C PHE A 40 14.12 -2.94 3.42
N GLN A 41 13.82 -2.40 4.61
CA GLN A 41 14.77 -2.38 5.71
C GLN A 41 15.11 -3.79 6.21
N SER A 42 14.13 -4.69 6.17
CA SER A 42 14.30 -6.10 6.54
C SER A 42 15.27 -6.80 5.59
N LEU A 43 15.08 -6.67 4.27
CA LEU A 43 16.02 -7.21 3.26
C LEU A 43 17.40 -6.54 3.34
N ARG A 44 17.43 -5.21 3.51
CA ARG A 44 18.67 -4.44 3.63
C ARG A 44 19.49 -4.87 4.85
N SER A 45 18.85 -5.36 5.92
CA SER A 45 19.55 -5.84 7.12
C SER A 45 20.44 -7.07 6.85
N ALA A 46 20.19 -7.81 5.77
CA ALA A 46 21.02 -8.93 5.32
C ALA A 46 22.20 -8.50 4.43
N LEU A 47 22.27 -7.22 4.05
CA LEU A 47 23.34 -6.67 3.21
C LEU A 47 24.46 -6.05 4.05
N ASP A 48 25.61 -5.89 3.42
CA ASP A 48 26.70 -5.09 3.96
C ASP A 48 26.28 -3.62 4.16
N LYS A 49 26.79 -2.99 5.22
CA LYS A 49 26.44 -1.61 5.61
C LYS A 49 26.87 -0.56 4.57
N HIS A 50 27.84 -0.88 3.73
CA HIS A 50 28.34 0.00 2.68
C HIS A 50 27.46 -0.02 1.43
N THR A 51 26.56 -0.99 1.29
CA THR A 51 25.58 -1.03 0.20
C THR A 51 24.56 0.11 0.36
N LYS A 52 24.57 1.03 -0.60
CA LYS A 52 23.75 2.24 -0.63
C LYS A 52 23.01 2.34 -1.97
N ASP A 53 22.10 3.30 -2.07
CA ASP A 53 21.38 3.65 -3.30
C ASP A 53 20.71 2.43 -3.96
N LEU A 54 19.85 1.77 -3.17
CA LEU A 54 19.10 0.59 -3.59
C LEU A 54 17.71 0.97 -4.07
N ASP A 55 17.27 0.35 -5.16
CA ASP A 55 15.89 0.40 -5.61
C ASP A 55 15.13 -0.82 -5.08
N PHE A 56 13.86 -0.61 -4.75
CA PHE A 56 12.99 -1.62 -4.19
C PHE A 56 11.58 -1.49 -4.75
N LEU A 57 10.91 -2.62 -4.98
CA LEU A 57 9.53 -2.69 -5.43
C LEU A 57 8.79 -3.79 -4.67
N GLY A 58 7.63 -3.45 -4.09
CA GLY A 58 6.81 -4.35 -3.29
C GLY A 58 6.55 -3.79 -1.88
N PRO A 59 6.19 -4.64 -0.92
CA PRO A 59 5.86 -6.06 -1.10
C PRO A 59 4.52 -6.26 -1.82
N PHE A 60 4.39 -7.39 -2.51
CA PHE A 60 3.12 -7.89 -3.04
C PHE A 60 2.79 -9.24 -2.42
N LEU A 61 1.58 -9.75 -2.66
CA LEU A 61 1.21 -11.10 -2.25
C LEU A 61 1.50 -12.09 -3.37
N LEU A 62 1.88 -13.29 -2.96
CA LEU A 62 2.07 -14.45 -3.82
C LEU A 62 1.17 -15.56 -3.28
N ASP A 63 0.26 -16.04 -4.11
CA ASP A 63 -0.67 -17.10 -3.71
C ASP A 63 0.02 -18.48 -3.69
N PRO A 64 -0.68 -19.55 -3.22
CA PRO A 64 -0.11 -20.89 -3.18
C PRO A 64 0.23 -21.48 -4.55
N GLN A 65 -0.26 -20.88 -5.65
CA GLN A 65 0.03 -21.25 -7.04
C GLN A 65 1.13 -20.38 -7.68
N ASP A 66 1.86 -19.61 -6.86
CA ASP A 66 2.91 -18.69 -7.30
C ASP A 66 2.42 -17.58 -8.26
N ARG A 67 1.15 -17.17 -8.15
CA ARG A 67 0.59 -16.03 -8.88
C ARG A 67 0.70 -14.76 -8.04
N LEU A 68 1.18 -13.68 -8.64
CA LEU A 68 1.20 -12.37 -7.99
C LEU A 68 -0.23 -11.84 -7.82
N CYS A 69 -0.52 -11.35 -6.62
CA CYS A 69 -1.82 -10.79 -6.23
C CYS A 69 -1.66 -9.34 -5.75
N PHE A 70 -2.61 -8.49 -6.16
CA PHE A 70 -2.65 -7.06 -5.85
C PHE A 70 -4.03 -6.67 -5.31
N PRO A 71 -4.17 -5.52 -4.64
CA PRO A 71 -5.48 -5.03 -4.24
C PRO A 71 -6.36 -4.79 -5.46
N THR A 72 -7.59 -5.30 -5.42
CA THR A 72 -8.58 -5.10 -6.48
C THR A 72 -8.84 -3.60 -6.72
N PRO A 73 -8.86 -3.13 -7.99
CA PRO A 73 -9.14 -1.74 -8.31
C PRO A 73 -10.43 -1.24 -7.65
N LYS A 74 -10.36 -0.09 -6.98
CA LYS A 74 -11.50 0.42 -6.19
C LYS A 74 -12.66 0.95 -7.02
N ASP A 75 -12.47 1.13 -8.32
CA ASP A 75 -13.54 1.43 -9.25
C ASP A 75 -14.26 0.18 -9.78
N LEU A 76 -13.79 -1.04 -9.46
CA LEU A 76 -14.35 -2.26 -10.04
C LEU A 76 -15.61 -2.71 -9.29
N LEU A 77 -16.66 -3.00 -10.06
CA LEU A 77 -17.91 -3.59 -9.62
C LEU A 77 -18.07 -4.96 -10.28
N ALA A 78 -18.59 -5.94 -9.53
CA ALA A 78 -18.98 -7.22 -10.10
C ALA A 78 -20.49 -7.22 -10.39
N VAL A 79 -20.91 -8.00 -11.38
CA VAL A 79 -22.31 -8.13 -11.80
C VAL A 79 -22.73 -9.59 -11.73
N SER A 80 -23.86 -9.82 -11.07
CA SER A 80 -24.46 -11.14 -10.87
C SER A 80 -25.93 -11.14 -11.27
N TRP A 81 -26.46 -12.31 -11.56
CA TRP A 81 -27.90 -12.52 -11.74
C TRP A 81 -28.60 -12.60 -10.39
N SER A 82 -29.72 -11.89 -10.24
CA SER A 82 -30.60 -12.04 -9.08
C SER A 82 -31.16 -13.46 -9.06
N THR A 83 -31.04 -14.14 -7.91
CA THR A 83 -31.52 -15.52 -7.73
C THR A 83 -32.87 -15.63 -7.03
N THR A 84 -33.60 -14.51 -6.81
CA THR A 84 -34.87 -14.55 -6.06
C THR A 84 -35.93 -13.58 -6.59
N ASP A 85 -37.10 -14.15 -6.94
CA ASP A 85 -38.45 -13.53 -7.00
C ASP A 85 -38.98 -13.09 -5.62
N LYS A 86 -38.10 -12.77 -4.67
CA LYS A 86 -38.50 -12.33 -3.33
C LYS A 86 -38.27 -10.84 -3.21
N GLU A 87 -39.34 -10.10 -3.46
CA GLU A 87 -39.60 -8.82 -2.80
C GLU A 87 -39.19 -8.99 -1.32
N THR A 88 -38.37 -8.08 -0.81
CA THR A 88 -37.78 -8.10 0.56
C THR A 88 -36.55 -8.99 0.75
N THR A 89 -35.41 -8.56 0.20
CA THR A 89 -34.16 -8.57 0.99
C THR A 89 -33.60 -7.17 0.96
N GLU A 90 -33.43 -6.59 2.15
CA GLU A 90 -32.99 -5.21 2.41
C GLU A 90 -31.87 -4.78 1.46
N GLU A 91 -31.97 -3.57 0.91
CA GLU A 91 -30.92 -2.91 0.11
C GLU A 91 -29.55 -2.93 0.81
N ASP A 92 -29.51 -3.14 2.14
CA ASP A 92 -28.31 -3.32 2.95
C ASP A 92 -27.50 -4.59 2.65
N ASN A 93 -28.03 -5.56 1.89
CA ASN A 93 -27.28 -6.77 1.49
C ASN A 93 -26.42 -6.61 0.22
N LEU A 94 -26.35 -5.41 -0.38
CA LEU A 94 -25.45 -5.05 -1.50
C LEU A 94 -23.94 -5.22 -1.16
N GLN A 95 -23.62 -5.60 0.08
CA GLN A 95 -22.26 -5.88 0.56
C GLN A 95 -21.81 -7.34 0.42
N LYS A 96 -22.68 -8.29 0.06
CA LYS A 96 -22.25 -9.69 -0.05
C LYS A 96 -21.32 -9.84 -1.25
N GLN A 97 -20.03 -10.05 -0.97
CA GLN A 97 -19.10 -10.64 -1.93
C GLN A 97 -19.76 -11.92 -2.44
N SER A 98 -20.04 -11.98 -3.74
CA SER A 98 -20.60 -13.17 -4.35
C SER A 98 -19.47 -13.87 -5.10
N PRO A 99 -19.15 -15.13 -4.80
CA PRO A 99 -18.21 -15.89 -5.63
C PRO A 99 -18.79 -16.18 -7.04
N LYS A 100 -20.07 -15.86 -7.28
CA LYS A 100 -20.82 -16.21 -8.49
C LYS A 100 -21.25 -14.97 -9.28
N TRP A 101 -20.31 -14.10 -9.61
CA TRP A 101 -20.53 -13.05 -10.62
C TRP A 101 -20.07 -13.52 -12.00
N HIS A 102 -20.56 -12.88 -13.07
CA HIS A 102 -20.28 -13.31 -14.45
C HIS A 102 -19.61 -12.23 -15.30
N ARG A 103 -19.61 -10.97 -14.86
CA ARG A 103 -18.84 -9.88 -15.50
C ARG A 103 -18.52 -8.75 -14.53
N THR A 104 -17.62 -7.84 -14.92
CA THR A 104 -17.28 -6.65 -14.16
C THR A 104 -17.62 -5.35 -14.90
N LEU A 105 -18.10 -4.35 -14.15
CA LEU A 105 -18.23 -2.97 -14.62
C LEU A 105 -17.32 -2.05 -13.80
N ARG A 106 -17.22 -0.79 -14.20
CA ARG A 106 -16.43 0.22 -13.47
C ARG A 106 -17.31 1.37 -13.02
N LEU A 107 -16.96 1.97 -11.90
CA LEU A 107 -17.51 3.24 -11.49
C LEU A 107 -17.18 4.33 -12.52
N GLU A 108 -18.12 5.24 -12.68
CA GLU A 108 -18.02 6.37 -13.62
C GLU A 108 -18.16 7.68 -12.86
N PRO A 109 -17.43 8.74 -13.24
CA PRO A 109 -17.71 10.07 -12.71
C PRO A 109 -19.19 10.40 -12.95
N VAL A 110 -19.83 11.02 -11.98
CA VAL A 110 -21.24 11.40 -12.10
C VAL A 110 -21.44 12.31 -13.33
N ASP A 111 -22.47 11.99 -14.10
CA ASP A 111 -22.98 12.83 -15.17
C ASP A 111 -24.23 13.54 -14.65
N LEU A 112 -24.14 14.85 -14.41
CA LEU A 112 -25.24 15.66 -13.89
C LEU A 112 -26.35 15.89 -14.92
N THR A 113 -26.12 15.56 -16.20
CA THR A 113 -27.18 15.52 -17.21
C THR A 113 -28.08 14.29 -17.05
N ASP A 114 -27.64 13.31 -16.26
CA ASP A 114 -28.44 12.15 -15.90
C ASP A 114 -29.47 12.50 -14.82
N GLU A 115 -30.75 12.34 -15.17
CA GLU A 115 -31.88 12.51 -14.23
C GLU A 115 -31.73 11.66 -12.96
N ALA A 116 -31.04 10.52 -13.03
CA ALA A 116 -30.77 9.67 -11.86
C ALA A 116 -29.87 10.36 -10.82
N TRP A 117 -29.03 11.30 -11.24
CA TRP A 117 -28.01 11.94 -10.41
C TRP A 117 -28.19 13.44 -10.23
N LYS A 118 -29.23 14.04 -10.84
CA LYS A 118 -29.51 15.49 -10.77
C LYS A 118 -29.66 16.06 -9.35
N HIS A 119 -29.93 15.20 -8.37
CA HIS A 119 -30.09 15.57 -6.96
C HIS A 119 -28.82 15.33 -6.13
N LEU A 120 -27.76 14.78 -6.72
CA LEU A 120 -26.49 14.60 -6.04
C LEU A 120 -25.80 15.97 -5.88
N VAL A 121 -25.52 16.36 -4.64
CA VAL A 121 -24.88 17.65 -4.33
C VAL A 121 -23.45 17.43 -3.85
N PHE A 122 -22.51 18.11 -4.48
CA PHE A 122 -21.11 18.17 -4.06
C PHE A 122 -20.50 19.49 -4.54
N ASP A 123 -19.37 19.87 -3.95
CA ASP A 123 -18.66 21.08 -4.36
C ASP A 123 -17.93 20.82 -5.69
N GLU A 124 -18.51 21.29 -6.79
CA GLU A 124 -17.94 21.13 -8.15
C GLU A 124 -16.65 21.94 -8.37
N VAL A 125 -16.41 22.97 -7.55
CA VAL A 125 -15.26 23.87 -7.70
C VAL A 125 -14.06 23.28 -6.97
N GLU A 126 -14.24 22.84 -5.73
CA GLU A 126 -13.15 22.35 -4.88
C GLU A 126 -12.99 20.83 -4.88
N ARG A 127 -13.99 20.07 -5.33
CA ARG A 127 -13.98 18.59 -5.25
C ARG A 127 -14.20 17.93 -6.60
N LEU A 128 -13.72 16.69 -6.71
CA LEU A 128 -13.96 15.86 -7.88
C LEU A 128 -15.39 15.35 -7.88
N ALA A 129 -15.93 15.18 -9.09
CA ALA A 129 -17.17 14.45 -9.32
C ALA A 129 -17.13 13.07 -8.63
N PRO A 130 -18.13 12.74 -7.81
CA PRO A 130 -18.24 11.42 -7.21
C PRO A 130 -18.25 10.31 -8.27
N MET A 131 -17.68 9.17 -7.91
CA MET A 131 -17.68 7.96 -8.73
C MET A 131 -18.94 7.15 -8.41
N VAL A 132 -19.81 6.95 -9.40
CA VAL A 132 -21.11 6.30 -9.27
C VAL A 132 -21.19 4.99 -10.05
N ALA A 133 -22.08 4.09 -9.62
CA ALA A 133 -22.31 2.83 -10.31
C ALA A 133 -23.11 3.06 -11.61
N PRO A 134 -22.73 2.42 -12.73
CA PRO A 134 -23.38 2.64 -14.02
C PRO A 134 -24.65 1.81 -14.16
N PHE A 135 -25.70 2.10 -13.37
CA PHE A 135 -26.94 1.31 -13.32
C PHE A 135 -27.61 1.10 -14.68
N LYS A 136 -27.49 2.07 -15.60
CA LYS A 136 -28.01 1.96 -16.97
C LYS A 136 -27.36 0.85 -17.81
N LYS A 137 -26.18 0.35 -17.38
CA LYS A 137 -25.47 -0.75 -18.05
C LYS A 137 -25.86 -2.13 -17.52
N LEU A 138 -26.72 -2.20 -16.51
CA LEU A 138 -27.29 -3.46 -16.05
C LEU A 138 -28.40 -3.93 -16.99
N LYS A 139 -28.45 -5.23 -17.22
CA LYS A 139 -29.57 -5.91 -17.89
C LYS A 139 -30.66 -6.21 -16.86
N GLN A 140 -31.89 -6.43 -17.33
CA GLN A 140 -32.98 -6.85 -16.47
C GLN A 140 -32.61 -8.13 -15.69
N GLY A 141 -32.73 -8.09 -14.36
CA GLY A 141 -32.35 -9.19 -13.47
C GLY A 141 -30.88 -9.20 -13.04
N GLU A 142 -30.03 -8.31 -13.56
CA GLU A 142 -28.67 -8.12 -13.04
C GLU A 142 -28.68 -7.19 -11.81
N PHE A 143 -27.75 -7.42 -10.90
CA PHE A 143 -27.45 -6.52 -9.78
C PHE A 143 -25.94 -6.39 -9.57
N PHE A 144 -25.52 -5.30 -8.91
CA PHE A 144 -24.13 -5.09 -8.54
C PHE A 144 -23.77 -5.84 -7.25
N CYS A 145 -22.61 -6.49 -7.27
CA CYS A 145 -21.94 -7.02 -6.09
C CYS A 145 -20.46 -6.60 -6.10
N ARG A 146 -19.67 -7.11 -5.14
CA ARG A 146 -18.24 -6.80 -5.05
C ARG A 146 -17.40 -8.03 -5.38
N PRO A 147 -16.37 -7.89 -6.25
CA PRO A 147 -15.35 -8.93 -6.36
C PRO A 147 -14.56 -9.02 -5.05
N TYR A 148 -13.82 -10.11 -4.88
CA TYR A 148 -12.93 -10.27 -3.74
C TYR A 148 -11.79 -9.23 -3.73
N PRO A 149 -11.20 -8.92 -2.57
CA PRO A 149 -10.31 -7.77 -2.40
C PRO A 149 -8.94 -7.92 -3.07
N TRP A 150 -8.54 -9.11 -3.50
CA TRP A 150 -7.28 -9.37 -4.19
C TRP A 150 -7.53 -9.85 -5.62
N ILE A 151 -6.79 -9.31 -6.58
CA ILE A 151 -6.82 -9.66 -8.00
C ILE A 151 -5.44 -10.20 -8.44
N THR A 152 -5.42 -11.22 -9.29
CA THR A 152 -4.17 -11.73 -9.88
C THR A 152 -3.54 -10.72 -10.84
N ALA A 153 -2.23 -10.81 -11.07
CA ALA A 153 -1.50 -10.00 -12.04
C ALA A 153 -2.06 -10.09 -13.45
N GLN A 154 -2.47 -11.29 -13.86
CA GLN A 154 -3.09 -11.53 -15.16
C GLN A 154 -4.37 -10.72 -15.32
N ALA A 155 -5.32 -10.84 -14.39
CA ALA A 155 -6.58 -10.12 -14.48
C ALA A 155 -6.39 -8.60 -14.29
N LEU A 156 -5.42 -8.17 -13.47
CA LEU A 156 -5.07 -6.76 -13.39
C LEU A 156 -4.54 -6.21 -14.72
N SER A 157 -3.71 -6.98 -15.43
CA SER A 157 -3.22 -6.62 -16.77
C SER A 157 -4.36 -6.50 -17.78
N GLU A 158 -5.33 -7.43 -17.75
CA GLU A 158 -6.53 -7.37 -18.59
C GLU A 158 -7.40 -6.15 -18.25
N TYR A 159 -7.58 -5.86 -16.96
CA TYR A 159 -8.25 -4.64 -16.50
C TYR A 159 -7.54 -3.37 -17.01
N LEU A 160 -6.21 -3.30 -16.95
CA LEU A 160 -5.45 -2.16 -17.47
C LEU A 160 -5.61 -2.00 -18.99
N GLN A 161 -5.87 -3.08 -19.73
CA GLN A 161 -6.18 -3.06 -21.17
C GLN A 161 -7.62 -2.61 -21.49
N GLY A 162 -8.42 -2.29 -20.47
CA GLY A 162 -9.81 -1.86 -20.64
C GLY A 162 -10.80 -3.01 -20.82
N LYS A 163 -10.38 -4.26 -20.60
CA LYS A 163 -11.26 -5.43 -20.75
C LYS A 163 -12.25 -5.52 -19.59
N GLU A 164 -13.42 -6.07 -19.91
CA GLU A 164 -14.36 -6.60 -18.93
C GLU A 164 -13.85 -7.96 -18.46
N LEU A 165 -13.76 -8.17 -17.15
CA LEU A 165 -13.33 -9.42 -16.55
C LEU A 165 -14.54 -10.32 -16.33
N THR A 166 -14.39 -11.61 -16.61
CA THR A 166 -15.49 -12.60 -16.54
C THR A 166 -15.20 -13.78 -15.62
N GLU A 167 -13.98 -13.89 -15.09
CA GLU A 167 -13.51 -15.06 -14.33
C GLU A 167 -13.33 -14.73 -12.83
N PRO A 168 -14.26 -15.15 -11.95
CA PRO A 168 -14.15 -14.93 -10.50
C PRO A 168 -12.92 -15.56 -9.85
N THR A 169 -12.36 -16.61 -10.44
CA THR A 169 -11.18 -17.33 -9.92
C THR A 169 -9.89 -16.51 -9.93
N HIS A 170 -9.87 -15.40 -10.67
CA HIS A 170 -8.78 -14.43 -10.61
C HIS A 170 -8.84 -13.50 -9.40
N PHE A 171 -9.85 -13.65 -8.55
CA PHE A 171 -10.03 -12.86 -7.34
C PHE A 171 -9.98 -13.75 -6.11
N GLN A 172 -9.36 -13.26 -5.04
CA GLN A 172 -9.08 -14.04 -3.82
C GLN A 172 -9.52 -13.26 -2.58
N GLU A 173 -10.06 -13.99 -1.60
CA GLU A 173 -10.32 -13.47 -0.26
C GLU A 173 -9.04 -12.98 0.42
N THR A 174 -9.18 -12.28 1.55
CA THR A 174 -8.03 -11.81 2.32
C THR A 174 -7.28 -13.01 2.91
N PRO A 175 -6.03 -13.29 2.50
CA PRO A 175 -5.36 -14.55 2.83
C PRO A 175 -4.58 -14.48 4.14
N TRP A 176 -5.17 -13.85 5.16
CA TRP A 176 -4.58 -13.79 6.48
C TRP A 176 -5.63 -13.55 7.54
N ASP A 177 -5.32 -14.05 8.73
CA ASP A 177 -6.08 -13.83 9.93
C ASP A 177 -5.30 -12.97 10.92
N VAL A 178 -6.04 -12.44 11.89
CA VAL A 178 -5.48 -11.76 13.04
C VAL A 178 -5.34 -12.76 14.18
N GLN A 179 -4.13 -12.90 14.72
CA GLN A 179 -3.87 -13.69 15.92
C GLN A 179 -3.52 -12.76 17.09
N ILE A 180 -4.31 -12.88 18.16
CA ILE A 180 -4.12 -12.11 19.39
C ILE A 180 -3.24 -12.92 20.34
N MET A 181 -2.08 -12.38 20.73
CA MET A 181 -1.10 -13.05 21.57
C MET A 181 -0.81 -12.19 22.82
N PRO A 182 -1.28 -12.60 24.00
CA PRO A 182 -0.94 -11.94 25.24
C PRO A 182 0.45 -12.35 25.71
N HIS A 183 1.22 -11.38 26.21
CA HIS A 183 2.57 -11.53 26.70
C HIS A 183 2.70 -10.97 28.11
N ILE A 184 3.62 -11.55 28.91
CA ILE A 184 3.95 -11.08 30.25
C ILE A 184 5.45 -10.92 30.44
N GLN A 185 5.84 -9.85 31.14
CA GLN A 185 7.20 -9.66 31.62
C GLN A 185 7.32 -10.24 33.02
N MET A 186 8.16 -11.27 33.16
CA MET A 186 8.44 -11.92 34.43
C MET A 186 9.52 -11.16 35.21
N GLN A 187 9.39 -11.11 36.54
CA GLN A 187 10.46 -10.65 37.42
C GLN A 187 11.66 -11.58 37.32
N ALA A 188 12.86 -11.01 37.24
CA ALA A 188 14.09 -11.79 37.30
C ALA A 188 14.12 -12.60 38.61
N ASN A 189 14.44 -13.90 38.51
CA ASN A 189 14.56 -14.83 39.63
C ASN A 189 13.27 -15.03 40.47
N LYS A 190 12.11 -14.60 39.98
CA LYS A 190 10.82 -14.84 40.61
C LYS A 190 9.82 -15.33 39.58
N ARG A 191 9.00 -16.33 39.92
CA ARG A 191 7.89 -16.80 39.07
C ARG A 191 6.66 -15.90 39.20
N GLN A 192 6.86 -14.59 39.20
CA GLN A 192 5.82 -13.57 39.34
C GLN A 192 5.96 -12.54 38.21
N VAL A 193 4.84 -12.01 37.75
CA VAL A 193 4.81 -10.90 36.79
C VAL A 193 5.42 -9.66 37.45
N LYS A 194 6.14 -8.85 36.67
CA LYS A 194 6.90 -7.70 37.17
C LYS A 194 6.06 -6.64 37.87
N ASP A 195 4.95 -6.29 37.27
CA ASP A 195 4.04 -5.22 37.63
C ASP A 195 2.78 -5.34 36.75
N GLU A 196 1.75 -4.54 37.03
CA GLU A 196 0.53 -4.47 36.20
C GLU A 196 0.85 -4.05 34.75
N ASP A 197 1.93 -3.29 34.56
CA ASP A 197 2.43 -2.84 33.24
C ASP A 197 3.24 -3.90 32.48
N GLY A 198 3.58 -5.02 33.13
CA GLY A 198 4.31 -6.12 32.53
C GLY A 198 3.49 -6.93 31.53
N TYR A 199 2.19 -6.68 31.40
CA TYR A 199 1.29 -7.34 30.45
C TYR A 199 1.13 -6.52 29.16
N PHE A 200 1.29 -7.16 28.00
CA PHE A 200 0.93 -6.52 26.72
C PHE A 200 0.34 -7.52 25.74
N THR A 201 -0.51 -7.03 24.84
CA THR A 201 -1.13 -7.86 23.81
C THR A 201 -0.62 -7.48 22.43
N GLU A 202 -0.06 -8.47 21.76
CA GLU A 202 0.32 -8.39 20.36
C GLU A 202 -0.84 -8.81 19.47
N VAL A 203 -1.15 -8.00 18.44
CA VAL A 203 -2.16 -8.34 17.43
C VAL A 203 -1.42 -8.64 16.12
N ALA A 204 -0.98 -9.89 16.01
CA ALA A 204 -0.16 -10.35 14.90
C ALA A 204 -1.02 -10.78 13.70
N ILE A 205 -0.38 -10.84 12.54
CA ILE A 205 -0.95 -11.30 11.27
C ILE A 205 -0.43 -12.70 11.00
N ARG A 206 -1.34 -13.65 10.78
CA ARG A 206 -1.01 -14.99 10.32
C ARG A 206 -1.43 -15.12 8.86
N LEU A 207 -0.46 -15.26 7.97
CA LEU A 207 -0.75 -15.61 6.58
C LEU A 207 -1.34 -17.02 6.51
N GLU A 208 -2.28 -17.21 5.60
CA GLU A 208 -2.79 -18.54 5.25
C GLU A 208 -1.67 -19.43 4.68
N PRO A 209 -1.76 -20.77 4.86
CA PRO A 209 -0.77 -21.69 4.34
C PRO A 209 -0.48 -21.51 2.83
N GLY A 210 0.80 -21.46 2.48
CA GLY A 210 1.26 -21.32 1.08
C GLY A 210 1.31 -19.88 0.56
N TRP A 211 0.62 -18.93 1.20
CA TRP A 211 0.71 -17.52 0.87
C TRP A 211 2.01 -16.91 1.36
N ARG A 212 2.60 -16.05 0.52
CA ARG A 212 3.92 -15.46 0.73
C ARG A 212 3.91 -13.98 0.36
N LEU A 213 4.89 -13.24 0.86
CA LEU A 213 5.21 -11.92 0.33
C LEU A 213 6.22 -12.05 -0.81
N VAL A 214 6.25 -11.08 -1.72
CA VAL A 214 7.23 -11.03 -2.81
C VAL A 214 7.70 -9.61 -3.03
N ALA A 215 9.00 -9.43 -3.25
CA ALA A 215 9.58 -8.11 -3.47
C ALA A 215 10.80 -8.17 -4.40
N GLY A 216 11.01 -7.08 -5.13
CA GLY A 216 12.18 -6.86 -5.97
C GLY A 216 13.15 -5.88 -5.30
N ILE A 217 14.44 -6.16 -5.38
CA ILE A 217 15.51 -5.25 -4.91
C ILE A 217 16.64 -5.19 -5.96
N SER A 218 17.36 -4.06 -6.04
CA SER A 218 18.38 -3.82 -7.07
C SER A 218 19.70 -4.58 -6.87
N VAL A 219 19.81 -5.41 -5.82
CA VAL A 219 21.01 -6.19 -5.48
C VAL A 219 20.64 -7.65 -5.27
N GLU A 220 21.57 -8.54 -5.57
CA GLU A 220 21.39 -9.96 -5.31
C GLU A 220 21.60 -10.26 -3.82
N LEU A 221 20.70 -11.09 -3.28
CA LEU A 221 20.74 -11.66 -1.95
C LEU A 221 20.86 -13.19 -2.06
N PRO A 222 21.69 -13.82 -1.23
CA PRO A 222 21.63 -15.27 -1.06
C PRO A 222 20.33 -15.66 -0.36
N GLU A 223 19.98 -16.94 -0.44
CA GLU A 223 18.95 -17.49 0.43
C GLU A 223 19.32 -17.26 1.91
N THR A 224 18.40 -16.69 2.67
CA THR A 224 18.70 -16.24 4.03
C THR A 224 17.43 -16.08 4.88
N VAL A 225 17.61 -15.84 6.18
CA VAL A 225 16.54 -15.53 7.12
C VAL A 225 16.69 -14.09 7.60
N ILE A 226 15.63 -13.30 7.43
CA ILE A 226 15.58 -11.91 7.88
C ILE A 226 14.64 -11.77 9.08
N ARG A 227 14.85 -10.73 9.89
CA ARG A 227 13.80 -10.24 10.79
C ARG A 227 12.82 -9.41 9.98
N LEU A 228 11.52 -9.67 10.12
CA LEU A 228 10.47 -8.95 9.41
C LEU A 228 9.35 -8.56 10.38
N GLY A 229 9.14 -7.25 10.54
CA GLY A 229 8.18 -6.71 11.49
C GLY A 229 8.74 -6.52 12.90
N GLY A 230 7.84 -6.36 13.87
CA GLY A 230 8.14 -6.19 15.29
C GLY A 230 8.42 -7.51 16.03
N GLU A 231 8.75 -7.41 17.31
CA GLU A 231 8.91 -8.54 18.26
C GLU A 231 9.86 -9.68 17.82
N GLY A 232 10.72 -9.43 16.83
CA GLY A 232 11.74 -10.38 16.40
C GLY A 232 11.24 -11.50 15.48
N HIS A 233 10.04 -11.37 14.92
CA HIS A 233 9.50 -12.28 13.90
C HIS A 233 10.42 -12.40 12.69
N ARG A 234 10.38 -13.56 12.04
CA ARG A 234 11.34 -13.93 10.99
C ARG A 234 10.66 -14.43 9.74
N ALA A 235 11.33 -14.23 8.61
CA ALA A 235 10.92 -14.75 7.32
C ALA A 235 12.11 -15.36 6.57
N LEU A 236 11.85 -16.44 5.87
CA LEU A 236 12.78 -17.03 4.90
C LEU A 236 12.71 -16.24 3.60
N VAL A 237 13.87 -15.88 3.06
CA VAL A 237 14.01 -15.15 1.80
C VAL A 237 14.68 -16.07 0.80
N THR A 238 13.99 -16.35 -0.31
CA THR A 238 14.48 -17.23 -1.37
C THR A 238 14.30 -16.56 -2.74
N PRO A 239 15.23 -16.77 -3.69
CA PRO A 239 15.08 -16.24 -5.04
C PRO A 239 13.75 -16.67 -5.69
N PHE A 240 13.14 -15.75 -6.42
CA PHE A 240 11.89 -15.96 -7.13
C PHE A 240 12.00 -15.37 -8.54
N GLN A 241 11.42 -16.04 -9.53
CA GLN A 241 11.36 -15.54 -10.89
C GLN A 241 9.95 -15.05 -11.19
N VAL A 242 9.80 -13.74 -11.31
CA VAL A 242 8.54 -13.13 -11.76
C VAL A 242 8.38 -13.41 -13.27
N PRO A 243 7.23 -13.92 -13.73
CA PRO A 243 6.96 -14.08 -15.15
C PRO A 243 7.21 -12.79 -15.95
N ASP A 244 7.78 -12.91 -17.14
CA ASP A 244 8.14 -11.75 -17.97
C ASP A 244 6.94 -10.84 -18.30
N THR A 245 5.75 -11.44 -18.47
CA THR A 245 4.49 -10.71 -18.69
C THR A 245 4.17 -9.78 -17.53
N GLU A 246 4.30 -10.25 -16.30
CA GLU A 246 4.07 -9.48 -15.08
C GLU A 246 5.19 -8.46 -14.84
N ARG A 247 6.45 -8.82 -15.14
CA ARG A 247 7.58 -7.91 -15.03
C ARG A 247 7.46 -6.69 -15.96
N ARG A 248 6.89 -6.86 -17.15
CA ARG A 248 6.62 -5.76 -18.09
C ARG A 248 5.57 -4.79 -17.54
N MET A 249 4.59 -5.28 -16.79
CA MET A 249 3.56 -4.45 -16.17
C MET A 249 4.17 -3.37 -15.26
N PHE A 250 5.16 -3.73 -14.43
CA PHE A 250 5.81 -2.78 -13.51
C PHE A 250 6.65 -1.68 -14.17
N ASN A 251 7.07 -1.90 -15.42
CA ASN A 251 7.94 -1.00 -16.17
C ASN A 251 7.19 -0.25 -17.28
N SER A 252 5.85 -0.23 -17.21
CA SER A 252 5.04 0.47 -18.21
C SER A 252 5.14 1.98 -18.02
N ASP A 253 5.74 2.66 -19.00
CA ASP A 253 5.71 4.11 -19.08
C ASP A 253 4.27 4.63 -19.26
N PRO A 254 3.98 5.88 -18.87
CA PRO A 254 2.71 6.53 -19.15
C PRO A 254 2.42 6.44 -20.66
N PRO A 255 1.36 5.74 -21.08
CA PRO A 255 1.10 5.51 -22.49
C PRO A 255 0.65 6.81 -23.15
N LYS A 256 0.97 7.01 -24.44
CA LYS A 256 0.48 8.14 -25.22
C LYS A 256 -1.06 8.20 -25.36
N LYS A 257 -1.78 7.14 -24.95
CA LYS A 257 -3.23 6.94 -25.13
C LYS A 257 -3.97 6.45 -23.88
N GLY A 258 -3.34 6.43 -22.70
CA GLY A 258 -4.02 6.04 -21.46
C GLY A 258 -4.91 7.15 -20.92
N ASN A 259 -5.88 6.82 -20.08
CA ASN A 259 -6.80 7.81 -19.50
C ASN A 259 -7.18 7.50 -18.04
N PHE A 260 -6.64 6.41 -17.48
CA PHE A 260 -6.73 6.14 -16.05
C PHE A 260 -5.44 5.52 -15.53
N ALA A 261 -5.22 5.62 -14.22
CA ALA A 261 -4.09 5.03 -13.54
C ALA A 261 -4.54 4.28 -12.29
N TYR A 262 -3.99 3.09 -12.09
CA TYR A 262 -4.11 2.26 -10.90
C TYR A 262 -2.90 2.46 -9.99
N LEU A 263 -3.13 2.66 -8.70
CA LEU A 263 -2.07 2.83 -7.69
C LEU A 263 -1.60 1.46 -7.17
N LEU A 264 -0.40 1.06 -7.55
CA LEU A 264 0.18 -0.24 -7.20
C LEU A 264 0.72 -0.30 -5.77
N THR A 265 1.42 0.75 -5.35
CA THR A 265 2.01 0.86 -4.01
C THR A 265 1.49 2.11 -3.31
N PRO A 266 1.43 2.14 -1.96
CA PRO A 266 0.91 3.29 -1.24
C PRO A 266 1.63 4.59 -1.63
N GLY A 267 0.86 5.63 -1.92
CA GLY A 267 1.37 6.92 -2.42
C GLY A 267 1.03 8.09 -1.51
N LEU A 268 1.51 9.29 -1.86
CA LEU A 268 1.26 10.51 -1.09
C LEU A 268 0.54 11.57 -1.94
N GLY A 269 -0.71 11.85 -1.59
CA GLY A 269 -1.50 12.96 -2.14
C GLY A 269 -1.38 14.22 -1.29
N VAL A 270 -0.19 14.80 -1.14
CA VAL A 270 -0.01 16.00 -0.29
C VAL A 270 -0.76 17.19 -0.90
N LYS A 271 -1.64 17.81 -0.11
CA LYS A 271 -2.37 19.02 -0.46
C LYS A 271 -1.62 20.27 0.00
N GLU A 272 -1.16 20.24 1.25
CA GLU A 272 -0.41 21.29 1.94
C GLU A 272 0.57 20.62 2.93
N GLU A 273 1.41 21.40 3.60
CA GLU A 273 2.33 20.86 4.61
C GLU A 273 1.55 20.12 5.72
N ALA A 274 1.86 18.83 5.91
CA ALA A 274 1.15 17.92 6.82
C ALA A 274 -0.35 17.71 6.55
N VAL A 275 -0.89 18.18 5.42
CA VAL A 275 -2.27 17.92 4.98
C VAL A 275 -2.27 16.97 3.78
N TYR A 276 -2.91 15.82 3.95
CA TYR A 276 -2.91 14.73 2.98
C TYR A 276 -4.33 14.50 2.44
N GLY A 277 -4.45 14.42 1.13
CA GLY A 277 -5.65 13.98 0.42
C GLY A 277 -5.40 12.71 -0.38
N ILE A 278 -6.42 12.29 -1.14
CA ILE A 278 -6.35 11.13 -2.04
C ILE A 278 -5.61 11.43 -3.35
N TYR A 279 -5.32 12.69 -3.66
CA TYR A 279 -4.48 13.11 -4.80
C TYR A 279 -3.84 14.48 -4.52
N PRO A 280 -2.68 14.79 -5.11
CA PRO A 280 -2.05 16.11 -5.02
C PRO A 280 -2.94 17.26 -5.54
N SER A 281 -2.78 18.47 -5.02
CA SER A 281 -3.61 19.63 -5.41
C SER A 281 -3.56 19.94 -6.92
N ASP A 282 -2.39 19.76 -7.54
CA ASP A 282 -2.17 20.01 -8.97
C ASP A 282 -2.84 18.98 -9.91
N TRP A 283 -3.38 17.89 -9.37
CA TRP A 283 -4.12 16.90 -10.16
C TRP A 283 -5.59 17.27 -10.34
N GLN A 284 -6.14 18.15 -9.49
CA GLN A 284 -7.58 18.45 -9.45
C GLN A 284 -8.14 18.85 -10.83
N SER A 285 -7.45 19.74 -11.55
CA SER A 285 -7.91 20.25 -12.85
C SER A 285 -7.88 19.21 -13.99
N ILE A 286 -7.07 18.16 -13.84
CA ILE A 286 -6.87 17.14 -14.88
C ILE A 286 -7.61 15.83 -14.60
N LEU A 287 -8.06 15.61 -13.36
CA LEU A 287 -8.84 14.44 -12.98
C LEU A 287 -10.31 14.59 -13.39
N ALA A 288 -10.88 13.49 -13.87
CA ALA A 288 -12.30 13.31 -14.08
C ALA A 288 -12.98 12.69 -12.85
N GLY A 289 -12.26 11.84 -12.11
CA GLY A 289 -12.77 11.20 -10.90
C GLY A 289 -11.71 10.32 -10.23
N CYS A 290 -11.98 9.89 -9.01
CA CYS A 290 -11.08 9.07 -8.22
C CYS A 290 -11.87 8.09 -7.36
N ALA A 291 -11.48 6.81 -7.36
CA ALA A 291 -12.01 5.77 -6.47
C ALA A 291 -10.89 5.30 -5.55
N SER A 292 -11.05 5.49 -4.24
CA SER A 292 -10.05 5.19 -3.22
C SER A 292 -10.71 4.63 -1.96
N ASP A 293 -9.92 3.99 -1.10
CA ASP A 293 -10.29 3.62 0.27
C ASP A 293 -9.80 4.65 1.30
N ARG A 294 -10.07 4.36 2.58
CA ARG A 294 -9.57 5.14 3.72
C ARG A 294 -8.03 5.26 3.68
N PRO A 295 -7.47 6.41 4.08
CA PRO A 295 -6.03 6.61 4.08
C PRO A 295 -5.32 5.68 5.07
N LEU A 296 -4.11 5.27 4.70
CA LEU A 296 -3.22 4.47 5.55
C LEU A 296 -2.35 5.42 6.36
N LEU A 297 -2.62 5.49 7.67
CA LEU A 297 -1.76 6.24 8.57
C LEU A 297 -0.46 5.49 8.75
N TRP A 298 0.65 6.19 8.59
CA TRP A 298 1.95 5.64 8.82
C TRP A 298 2.84 6.64 9.54
N GLY A 299 3.51 6.11 10.54
CA GLY A 299 4.57 6.73 11.30
C GLY A 299 5.46 5.59 11.78
N GLY A 300 6.55 5.92 12.44
CA GLY A 300 7.43 4.87 12.88
C GLY A 300 8.49 5.36 13.83
N VAL A 301 9.38 4.44 14.15
CA VAL A 301 10.53 4.69 15.00
C VAL A 301 11.78 4.47 14.18
N SER A 302 12.79 5.30 14.40
CA SER A 302 14.10 5.20 13.79
C SER A 302 15.18 5.35 14.86
N GLN A 303 16.37 4.82 14.59
CA GLN A 303 17.55 5.09 15.39
C GLN A 303 18.41 6.09 14.63
N ILE A 304 18.40 7.35 15.06
CA ILE A 304 19.18 8.42 14.45
C ILE A 304 20.47 8.60 15.24
N ARG A 305 21.62 8.61 14.57
CA ARG A 305 22.87 9.09 15.16
C ARG A 305 22.98 10.57 14.89
N ARG A 306 22.75 11.40 15.90
CA ARG A 306 23.06 12.83 15.82
C ARG A 306 24.56 12.99 16.00
N LYS A 307 25.19 13.84 15.18
CA LYS A 307 26.58 14.23 15.45
C LYS A 307 26.59 15.04 16.74
N ILE A 308 27.41 14.64 17.71
CA ILE A 308 27.67 15.45 18.90
C ILE A 308 28.40 16.70 18.42
N GLY A 309 27.85 17.87 18.72
CA GLY A 309 28.47 19.15 18.43
C GLY A 309 27.45 20.28 18.30
N GLY A 310 27.22 20.97 19.41
CA GLY A 310 26.90 22.41 19.33
C GLY A 310 28.16 23.11 18.81
N TYR A 311 28.04 23.88 17.74
CA TYR A 311 29.16 24.62 17.18
C TYR A 311 28.85 26.11 17.26
N GLU A 312 29.63 26.85 18.04
CA GLU A 312 29.57 28.31 18.12
C GLU A 312 30.43 29.00 17.05
N ASN A 313 31.29 28.29 16.30
CA ASN A 313 32.10 28.93 15.24
C ASN A 313 32.48 28.02 14.06
N LYS A 314 32.57 28.62 12.86
CA LYS A 314 32.84 27.97 11.57
C LYS A 314 34.26 27.42 11.41
N ASP A 315 35.24 27.97 12.13
CA ASP A 315 36.66 27.63 11.93
C ASP A 315 37.08 26.30 12.60
N GLU A 316 36.39 25.87 13.66
CA GLU A 316 36.62 24.54 14.26
C GLU A 316 36.05 23.40 13.40
N GLN A 317 35.06 23.72 12.57
CA GLN A 317 34.37 22.78 11.69
C GLN A 317 35.29 22.23 10.57
N ILE A 318 36.35 22.96 10.22
CA ILE A 318 37.31 22.58 9.18
C ILE A 318 38.43 21.71 9.77
N LYS A 319 38.85 21.96 11.01
CA LYS A 319 39.93 21.22 11.67
C LYS A 319 39.54 19.79 12.08
N GLN A 320 38.28 19.55 12.46
CA GLN A 320 37.83 18.19 12.83
C GLN A 320 37.37 17.30 11.66
N ARG A 321 37.33 17.80 10.41
CA ARG A 321 37.10 16.93 9.24
C ARG A 321 38.25 15.94 8.98
N SER A 322 39.42 16.19 9.58
CA SER A 322 40.67 15.45 9.34
C SER A 322 40.92 14.30 10.33
N THR A 323 40.17 14.22 11.42
CA THR A 323 40.34 13.19 12.46
C THR A 323 38.98 12.54 12.72
N ASN A 324 38.90 11.22 12.57
CA ASN A 324 37.73 10.37 12.78
C ASN A 324 36.80 10.88 13.89
N GLY A 325 35.81 11.71 13.51
CA GLY A 325 34.89 12.33 14.46
C GLY A 325 34.06 11.27 15.15
N GLU A 326 34.12 11.25 16.48
CA GLU A 326 33.32 10.39 17.35
C GLU A 326 31.84 10.50 16.96
N GLN A 327 31.28 9.41 16.45
CA GLN A 327 29.85 9.34 16.13
C GLN A 327 29.08 9.25 17.45
N GLY A 328 28.12 10.14 17.65
CA GLY A 328 27.23 10.11 18.82
C GLY A 328 26.41 8.83 18.93
N ASP A 329 25.91 8.59 20.13
CA ASP A 329 25.06 7.44 20.43
C ASP A 329 23.79 7.43 19.57
N LYS A 330 23.27 6.22 19.35
CA LYS A 330 22.02 6.03 18.62
C LYS A 330 20.86 6.51 19.50
N GLU A 331 20.23 7.61 19.10
CA GLU A 331 19.02 8.10 19.74
C GLU A 331 17.77 7.51 19.08
N PHE A 332 16.78 7.16 19.88
CA PHE A 332 15.43 6.86 19.40
C PHE A 332 14.80 8.14 18.83
N ALA A 333 14.21 8.04 17.65
CA ALA A 333 13.51 9.14 17.01
C ALA A 333 12.20 8.66 16.40
N LEU A 334 11.16 9.49 16.49
CA LEU A 334 9.91 9.27 15.78
C LEU A 334 10.05 9.77 14.34
N LEU A 335 9.60 8.96 13.40
CA LEU A 335 9.47 9.36 12.00
C LEU A 335 8.24 10.25 11.82
N PRO A 336 8.27 11.21 10.87
CA PRO A 336 7.11 12.04 10.56
C PRO A 336 5.89 11.17 10.24
N GLN A 337 4.75 11.50 10.85
CA GLN A 337 3.49 10.87 10.52
C GLN A 337 2.97 11.38 9.18
N ARG A 338 2.47 10.45 8.35
CA ARG A 338 1.94 10.71 7.02
C ARG A 338 0.71 9.87 6.79
N ALA A 339 -0.24 10.39 6.02
CA ALA A 339 -1.38 9.62 5.55
C ALA A 339 -1.15 9.26 4.07
N PHE A 340 -1.06 7.96 3.79
CA PHE A 340 -0.86 7.43 2.45
C PHE A 340 -2.18 7.07 1.79
N VAL A 341 -2.21 7.26 0.48
CA VAL A 341 -3.29 6.76 -0.36
C VAL A 341 -3.08 5.25 -0.56
N PRO A 342 -4.09 4.41 -0.28
CA PRO A 342 -3.94 2.96 -0.33
C PRO A 342 -3.80 2.44 -1.77
N SER A 343 -3.00 1.38 -1.92
CA SER A 343 -2.96 0.59 -3.16
C SER A 343 -4.35 0.12 -3.59
N GLY A 344 -4.57 -0.03 -4.89
CA GLY A 344 -5.88 -0.30 -5.47
C GLY A 344 -6.65 0.96 -5.89
N THR A 345 -6.23 2.15 -5.43
CA THR A 345 -6.84 3.42 -5.81
C THR A 345 -6.76 3.65 -7.32
N VAL A 346 -7.83 4.17 -7.91
CA VAL A 346 -7.93 4.41 -9.35
C VAL A 346 -8.22 5.89 -9.62
N TYR A 347 -7.42 6.47 -10.51
CA TYR A 347 -7.56 7.84 -10.99
C TYR A 347 -8.05 7.85 -12.43
N ARG A 348 -9.14 8.54 -12.73
CA ARG A 348 -9.58 8.78 -14.12
C ARG A 348 -9.21 10.20 -14.50
N PHE A 349 -8.64 10.39 -15.69
CA PHE A 349 -8.15 11.67 -16.18
C PHE A 349 -9.01 12.18 -17.34
N LYS A 350 -9.30 13.49 -17.37
CA LYS A 350 -10.00 14.15 -18.48
C LYS A 350 -9.15 14.18 -19.75
N LYS A 351 -7.83 14.35 -19.58
CA LYS A 351 -6.83 14.38 -20.66
C LYS A 351 -5.54 13.76 -20.14
N LEU A 352 -4.76 13.19 -21.05
CA LEU A 352 -3.43 12.69 -20.71
C LEU A 352 -2.58 13.77 -20.07
N PRO A 353 -1.96 13.47 -18.92
CA PRO A 353 -1.14 14.44 -18.25
C PRO A 353 0.16 14.68 -19.00
N SER A 354 0.19 15.72 -19.83
CA SER A 354 1.44 16.29 -20.34
C SER A 354 2.21 17.10 -19.27
N LYS A 355 1.57 17.36 -18.12
CA LYS A 355 2.05 18.26 -17.04
C LYS A 355 2.22 17.61 -15.67
N LEU A 356 2.16 16.27 -15.54
CA LEU A 356 2.38 15.63 -14.25
C LEU A 356 3.86 15.73 -13.85
N THR A 357 4.10 16.16 -12.62
CA THR A 357 5.45 16.27 -12.06
C THR A 357 6.14 14.91 -11.97
N HIS A 358 5.38 13.86 -11.64
CA HIS A 358 5.83 12.47 -11.62
C HIS A 358 4.78 11.59 -12.30
N PRO A 359 4.86 11.35 -13.62
CA PRO A 359 3.79 10.62 -14.32
C PRO A 359 3.79 9.12 -14.00
N THR A 360 4.83 8.60 -13.34
CA THR A 360 4.92 7.20 -12.91
C THR A 360 4.60 7.00 -11.43
N HIS A 361 4.42 8.08 -10.65
CA HIS A 361 4.25 8.01 -9.20
C HIS A 361 3.28 9.05 -8.64
N LEU A 362 2.42 8.64 -7.71
CA LEU A 362 1.63 9.50 -6.84
C LEU A 362 2.50 10.03 -5.69
N LEU A 363 3.28 11.06 -5.99
CA LEU A 363 4.15 11.75 -5.04
C LEU A 363 4.05 13.27 -5.24
N PRO A 364 4.26 14.08 -4.18
CA PRO A 364 4.26 15.53 -4.31
C PRO A 364 5.37 16.03 -5.23
N LYS A 365 5.26 17.29 -5.68
CA LYS A 365 6.31 17.92 -6.50
C LYS A 365 7.63 17.95 -5.76
N ASN A 366 8.70 17.59 -6.47
CA ASN A 366 10.06 17.63 -5.94
C ASN A 366 10.50 19.08 -5.75
N ASP A 367 10.34 19.60 -4.54
CA ASP A 367 11.10 20.77 -4.11
C ASP A 367 12.50 20.30 -3.70
N SER A 368 13.53 20.95 -4.25
CA SER A 368 14.97 20.72 -4.02
C SER A 368 15.40 20.54 -2.56
N LYS A 369 14.54 20.91 -1.60
CA LYS A 369 14.75 20.80 -0.15
C LYS A 369 14.37 19.43 0.45
N GLN A 370 13.71 18.52 -0.28
CA GLN A 370 13.10 17.30 0.31
C GLN A 370 13.84 16.00 -0.03
N GLN A 371 14.99 15.76 0.63
CA GLN A 371 15.79 14.53 0.45
C GLN A 371 15.00 13.22 0.66
N TRP A 372 13.98 13.23 1.51
CA TRP A 372 13.12 12.05 1.77
C TRP A 372 12.33 11.61 0.54
N LEU A 373 12.02 12.52 -0.39
CA LEU A 373 11.24 12.22 -1.59
C LEU A 373 12.02 11.30 -2.53
N LYS A 374 13.35 11.48 -2.60
CA LYS A 374 14.25 10.58 -3.33
C LYS A 374 14.13 9.15 -2.79
N SER A 375 14.10 8.97 -1.46
CA SER A 375 13.92 7.65 -0.86
C SER A 375 12.57 7.04 -1.21
N PHE A 376 11.50 7.84 -1.24
CA PHE A 376 10.18 7.33 -1.61
C PHE A 376 10.14 6.88 -3.07
N TYR A 377 10.84 7.61 -3.95
CA TYR A 377 10.98 7.23 -5.35
C TYR A 377 11.77 5.93 -5.53
N THR A 378 12.94 5.78 -4.89
CA THR A 378 13.76 4.55 -5.01
C THR A 378 13.06 3.33 -4.41
N LEU A 379 12.23 3.52 -3.38
CA LEU A 379 11.41 2.47 -2.79
C LEU A 379 10.06 2.26 -3.51
N ASN A 380 9.88 2.90 -4.68
CA ASN A 380 8.67 2.86 -5.51
C ASN A 380 7.38 3.09 -4.70
N TYR A 381 7.36 4.08 -3.79
CA TYR A 381 6.11 4.55 -3.19
C TYR A 381 5.27 5.29 -4.21
N GLY A 382 3.97 5.03 -4.23
CA GLY A 382 3.01 5.67 -5.11
C GLY A 382 3.09 5.21 -6.56
N LYS A 383 3.70 4.05 -6.86
CA LYS A 383 3.88 3.54 -8.22
C LYS A 383 2.53 3.43 -8.95
N LEU A 384 2.44 4.04 -10.13
CA LEU A 384 1.24 4.01 -10.97
C LEU A 384 1.39 2.99 -12.10
N LEU A 385 0.31 2.26 -12.37
CA LEU A 385 0.12 1.45 -13.55
C LEU A 385 -0.95 2.10 -14.43
N TRP A 386 -0.62 2.39 -15.68
CA TRP A 386 -1.52 3.10 -16.58
C TRP A 386 -2.36 2.14 -17.40
N GLY A 387 -3.64 2.49 -17.55
CA GLY A 387 -4.58 1.74 -18.37
C GLY A 387 -5.26 2.59 -19.43
N ILE A 388 -5.93 1.89 -20.35
CA ILE A 388 -6.69 2.47 -21.46
C ILE A 388 -8.16 2.14 -21.23
N ASN A 389 -8.99 3.16 -21.05
CA ASN A 389 -10.44 3.01 -21.09
C ASN A 389 -10.83 2.94 -22.57
N GLN A 390 -11.50 1.86 -22.96
CA GLN A 390 -12.08 1.70 -24.29
C GLN A 390 -13.32 2.58 -24.46
#